data_AF-A0A7X7WR59-F1
#
_entry.id   AF-A0A7X7WR59-F1
#
_cell.length_a   1.000
_cell.length_b   1.000
_cell.length_c   1.000
_cell.angle_alpha   90.00
_cell.angle_beta   90.00
_cell.angle_gamma   90.00
#
_symmetry.space_group_name_H-M   'P 1'
#
loop_
_entity.id
_entity.type
_entity.pdbx_description
1 polymer ?
#
loop_
_entity_poly.entity_id
_entity_poly.type
_entity_poly.pdbx_seq_one_letter_code
_entity_poly.pdbx_strand_id
1 'polypeptide(L)'
;MSDACPEESIKQRTLKHRQASCKAQTRLPSPESCFITLQTERPVYGGTALGRHDGKVCFVEGAIPGERVRARITEEKNDYCRAATVAVLDPSPDRITPPCPLYGTCGGCQQQHIAYHRQISLKQEILTDTLHRIGKLDVTLAEPLADEQP
;
A
#
# COMPACT_ATOMS: atom_id res chain seq x y z
N MET A 1 -50.14 -16.62 34.80
CA MET A 1 -48.75 -16.29 35.15
C MET A 1 -48.05 -15.93 33.84
N SER A 2 -48.49 -14.93 33.05
CA SER A 2 -48.60 -13.49 33.40
C SER A 2 -47.33 -13.08 34.16
N ASP A 3 -46.44 -12.25 33.63
CA ASP A 3 -46.66 -10.94 33.04
C ASP A 3 -45.43 -10.58 32.19
N ALA A 4 -45.61 -10.09 30.96
CA ALA A 4 -45.70 -8.66 30.64
C ALA A 4 -44.40 -7.88 30.90
N CYS A 5 -43.89 -7.32 29.80
CA CYS A 5 -42.95 -6.20 29.78
C CYS A 5 -43.53 -5.02 30.59
N PRO A 6 -42.69 -4.21 31.23
CA PRO A 6 -42.98 -2.77 31.27
C PRO A 6 -41.83 -1.96 30.68
N GLU A 7 -42.19 -1.19 29.66
CA GLU A 7 -41.57 0.07 29.30
C GLU A 7 -41.60 1.02 30.51
N GLU A 8 -40.48 1.64 30.86
CA GLU A 8 -40.54 2.96 31.51
C GLU A 8 -39.51 3.93 30.91
N SER A 9 -40.09 4.91 30.25
CA SER A 9 -39.55 6.14 29.70
C SER A 9 -38.92 7.01 30.80
N ILE A 10 -37.62 7.31 30.66
CA ILE A 10 -36.95 8.36 31.43
C ILE A 10 -36.46 9.46 30.48
N LYS A 11 -37.37 10.40 30.26
CA LYS A 11 -37.21 11.87 30.12
C LYS A 11 -35.83 12.39 29.66
N GLN A 12 -35.82 12.77 28.39
CA GLN A 12 -35.28 14.03 27.83
C GLN A 12 -34.40 14.86 28.77
N ARG A 13 -33.08 14.85 28.51
CA ARG A 13 -32.17 15.92 28.94
C ARG A 13 -31.41 16.45 27.74
N THR A 14 -31.88 17.61 27.28
CA THR A 14 -31.27 18.43 26.24
C THR A 14 -29.85 18.83 26.62
N LEU A 15 -28.87 18.44 25.81
CA LEU A 15 -27.57 19.10 25.72
C LEU A 15 -27.30 19.39 24.24
N LYS A 16 -27.65 20.62 23.87
CA LYS A 16 -27.24 21.29 22.64
C LYS A 16 -25.71 21.33 22.58
N HIS A 17 -25.09 20.35 21.95
CA HIS A 17 -23.71 20.49 21.47
C HIS A 17 -23.68 20.59 19.96
N ARG A 18 -23.80 21.85 19.54
CA ARG A 18 -23.07 22.51 18.46
C ARG A 18 -22.62 21.58 17.32
N GLN A 19 -23.38 21.69 16.24
CA GLN A 19 -22.89 21.54 14.88
C GLN A 19 -21.49 22.16 14.74
N ALA A 20 -20.49 21.30 14.54
CA ALA A 20 -19.20 21.66 14.01
C ALA A 20 -19.04 20.94 12.66
N SER A 21 -19.58 21.58 11.62
CA SER A 21 -19.04 21.63 10.26
C SER A 21 -18.40 20.34 9.73
N CYS A 22 -19.23 19.39 9.30
CA CYS A 22 -18.82 18.39 8.30
C CYS A 22 -18.70 19.09 6.93
N LYS A 23 -17.57 19.76 6.68
CA LYS A 23 -17.20 20.32 5.37
C LYS A 23 -16.11 19.47 4.76
N ALA A 24 -16.53 18.45 4.02
CA ALA A 24 -15.88 17.89 2.84
C ALA A 24 -16.70 16.66 2.43
N GLN A 25 -17.77 16.89 1.68
CA GLN A 25 -18.47 15.81 0.98
C GLN A 25 -17.55 15.33 -0.14
N THR A 26 -16.63 14.42 0.18
CA THR A 26 -15.90 13.65 -0.80
C THR A 26 -16.93 12.73 -1.46
N ARG A 27 -17.28 13.07 -2.70
CA ARG A 27 -18.10 12.21 -3.57
C ARG A 27 -17.45 10.82 -3.56
N LEU A 28 -18.09 9.82 -2.95
CA LEU A 28 -17.57 8.46 -2.94
C LEU A 28 -17.45 8.02 -4.41
N PRO A 29 -16.23 7.73 -4.91
CA PRO A 29 -16.06 7.20 -6.26
C PRO A 29 -16.86 5.89 -6.37
N SER A 30 -17.48 5.64 -7.53
CA SER A 30 -18.13 4.35 -7.80
C SER A 30 -17.13 3.21 -7.53
N PRO A 31 -17.57 2.01 -7.13
CA PRO A 31 -16.67 0.91 -6.77
C PRO A 31 -15.66 0.56 -7.88
N GLU A 32 -15.99 0.85 -9.14
CA GLU A 32 -15.10 0.62 -10.29
C GLU A 32 -14.10 1.76 -10.54
N SER A 33 -14.44 3.01 -10.20
CA SER A 33 -13.53 4.17 -10.31
C SER A 33 -12.42 4.21 -9.26
N CYS A 34 -12.30 3.16 -8.44
CA CYS A 34 -11.25 2.99 -7.44
C CYS A 34 -10.12 2.08 -7.93
N PHE A 35 -10.25 1.44 -9.10
CA PHE A 35 -9.22 0.57 -9.66
C PHE A 35 -8.47 1.25 -10.80
N ILE A 36 -7.13 1.13 -10.76
CA ILE A 36 -6.23 1.59 -11.79
C ILE A 36 -5.42 0.42 -12.33
N THR A 37 -5.04 0.50 -13.61
CA THR A 37 -4.08 -0.42 -14.21
C THR A 37 -2.85 0.38 -14.60
N LEU A 38 -1.69 -0.03 -14.12
CA LEU A 38 -0.43 0.66 -14.37
C LEU A 38 0.75 -0.31 -14.38
N GLN A 39 1.82 0.12 -15.02
CA GLN A 39 3.11 -0.53 -14.94
C GLN A 39 3.91 0.09 -13.80
N THR A 40 4.54 -0.75 -12.99
CA THR A 40 5.45 -0.32 -11.92
C THR A 40 6.87 -0.24 -12.45
N GLU A 41 7.63 0.75 -11.96
CA GLU A 41 8.90 1.13 -12.55
C GLU A 41 10.06 0.99 -11.56
N ARG A 42 9.89 1.47 -10.33
CA ARG A 42 10.99 1.61 -9.36
C ARG A 42 10.59 1.15 -7.97
N PRO A 43 11.51 0.59 -7.17
CA PRO A 43 11.24 0.30 -5.78
C PRO A 43 11.20 1.58 -4.95
N VAL A 44 10.39 1.54 -3.89
CA VAL A 44 10.32 2.56 -2.85
C VAL A 44 10.49 1.86 -1.51
N TYR A 45 11.09 2.58 -0.56
CA TYR A 45 11.16 2.13 0.82
C TYR A 45 9.80 1.67 1.34
N GLY A 46 9.77 0.55 2.08
CA GLY A 46 8.54 -0.03 2.64
C GLY A 46 7.91 -1.16 1.84
N GLY A 47 8.58 -1.68 0.79
CA GLY A 47 8.07 -2.80 0.00
C GLY A 47 7.01 -2.41 -1.03
N THR A 48 7.03 -1.15 -1.44
CA THR A 48 6.10 -0.56 -2.40
C THR A 48 6.83 -0.32 -3.72
N ALA A 49 6.13 -0.46 -4.84
CA ALA A 49 6.65 -0.05 -6.14
C ALA A 49 6.01 1.26 -6.59
N LEU A 50 6.79 2.11 -7.24
CA LEU A 50 6.32 3.36 -7.85
C LEU A 50 5.93 3.09 -9.29
N GLY A 51 4.75 3.57 -9.70
CA GLY A 51 4.35 3.69 -11.10
C GLY A 51 3.74 5.06 -11.35
N ARG A 52 3.29 5.29 -12.58
CA ARG A 52 2.57 6.50 -12.96
C ARG A 52 1.24 6.14 -13.61
N HIS A 53 0.20 6.89 -13.26
CA HIS A 53 -1.12 6.78 -13.85
C HIS A 53 -1.73 8.18 -13.94
N ASP A 54 -2.23 8.55 -15.12
CA ASP A 54 -2.85 9.85 -15.38
C ASP A 54 -2.04 11.06 -14.87
N GLY A 55 -0.72 11.03 -15.08
CA GLY A 55 0.21 12.08 -14.67
C GLY A 55 0.55 12.12 -13.18
N LYS A 56 -0.14 11.32 -12.35
CA LYS A 56 0.15 11.19 -10.91
C LYS A 56 1.18 10.11 -10.62
N VAL A 57 1.93 10.30 -9.56
CA VAL A 57 2.79 9.25 -8.99
C VAL A 57 1.91 8.32 -8.17
N CYS A 58 2.01 7.01 -8.39
CA CYS A 58 1.24 6.04 -7.63
C CYS A 58 2.17 5.04 -6.93
N PHE A 59 1.99 4.93 -5.62
CA PHE A 59 2.70 4.01 -4.74
C PHE A 59 1.86 2.75 -4.59
N VAL A 60 2.34 1.63 -5.13
CA VAL A 60 1.59 0.38 -5.25
C VAL A 60 2.19 -0.70 -4.36
N GLU A 61 1.44 -1.08 -3.33
CA GLU A 61 1.82 -2.16 -2.41
C GLU A 61 1.60 -3.53 -3.06
N GLY A 62 2.51 -4.47 -2.78
CA GLY A 62 2.42 -5.86 -3.27
C GLY A 62 2.79 -6.05 -4.75
N ALA A 63 3.26 -5.00 -5.42
CA ALA A 63 3.80 -5.07 -6.77
C ALA A 63 5.33 -5.08 -6.76
N ILE A 64 5.91 -5.77 -7.73
CA ILE A 64 7.34 -5.79 -8.00
C ILE A 64 7.62 -4.79 -9.13
N PRO A 65 8.67 -3.97 -9.08
CA PRO A 65 9.05 -3.12 -10.22
C PRO A 65 9.20 -3.93 -11.51
N GLY A 66 8.60 -3.43 -12.60
CA GLY A 66 8.54 -4.09 -13.91
C GLY A 66 7.20 -4.77 -14.20
N GLU A 67 6.35 -4.97 -13.19
CA GLU A 67 5.06 -5.63 -13.36
C GLU A 67 3.98 -4.69 -13.88
N ARG A 68 3.00 -5.29 -14.58
CA ARG A 68 1.72 -4.63 -14.86
C ARG A 68 0.66 -5.17 -13.93
N VAL A 69 0.03 -4.29 -13.17
CA VAL A 69 -0.90 -4.68 -12.10
C VAL A 69 -2.21 -3.91 -12.20
N ARG A 70 -3.30 -4.57 -11.80
CA ARG A 70 -4.54 -3.91 -11.40
C ARG A 70 -4.44 -3.63 -9.91
N ALA A 71 -4.52 -2.36 -9.54
CA ALA A 71 -4.41 -1.91 -8.15
C ALA A 71 -5.66 -1.13 -7.73
N ARG A 72 -6.05 -1.27 -6.47
CA ARG A 72 -7.12 -0.51 -5.84
C ARG A 72 -6.53 0.68 -5.11
N ILE A 73 -6.96 1.89 -5.45
CA ILE A 73 -6.57 3.11 -4.75
C ILE A 73 -7.05 3.03 -3.30
N THR A 74 -6.12 3.19 -2.36
CA THR A 74 -6.38 3.23 -0.92
C THR A 74 -6.36 4.65 -0.38
N GLU A 75 -5.61 5.55 -1.04
CA GLU A 75 -5.55 6.97 -0.71
C GLU A 75 -5.31 7.80 -1.98
N GLU A 76 -6.09 8.86 -2.15
CA GLU A 76 -5.99 9.77 -3.29
C GLU A 76 -5.53 11.17 -2.82
N LYS A 77 -4.50 11.73 -3.45
CA LYS A 77 -4.07 13.13 -3.29
C LYS A 77 -3.99 13.81 -4.66
N ASN A 78 -3.68 15.11 -4.65
CA ASN A 78 -3.55 15.91 -5.87
C ASN A 78 -2.39 15.40 -6.74
N ASP A 79 -1.21 15.21 -6.16
CA ASP A 79 0.02 14.89 -6.90
C ASP A 79 0.36 13.39 -6.93
N TYR A 80 -0.21 12.62 -6.00
CA TYR A 80 0.08 11.20 -5.87
C TYR A 80 -1.11 10.39 -5.36
N CYS A 81 -1.05 9.07 -5.57
CA CYS A 81 -1.98 8.10 -5.04
C CYS A 81 -1.25 6.97 -4.30
N ARG A 82 -1.89 6.35 -3.31
CA ARG A 82 -1.49 5.04 -2.77
C ARG A 82 -2.50 4.00 -3.23
N ALA A 83 -2.01 2.83 -3.59
CA ALA A 83 -2.84 1.73 -4.05
C ALA A 83 -2.30 0.38 -3.56
N ALA A 84 -3.18 -0.60 -3.46
CA ALA A 84 -2.84 -1.98 -3.15
C ALA A 84 -3.11 -2.87 -4.37
N THR A 85 -2.16 -3.73 -4.72
CA THR A 85 -2.32 -4.68 -5.82
C THR A 85 -3.48 -5.63 -5.53
N VAL A 86 -4.41 -5.75 -6.48
CA VAL A 86 -5.50 -6.72 -6.40
C VAL A 86 -5.36 -7.85 -7.41
N ALA A 87 -4.70 -7.60 -8.53
CA ALA A 87 -4.32 -8.62 -9.50
C ALA A 87 -3.02 -8.23 -10.19
N VAL A 88 -2.16 -9.21 -10.40
CA VAL A 88 -0.95 -9.07 -11.22
C VAL A 88 -1.31 -9.55 -12.62
N LEU A 89 -1.25 -8.66 -13.60
CA LEU A 89 -1.62 -8.96 -14.98
C LEU A 89 -0.43 -9.56 -15.74
N ASP A 90 0.74 -8.93 -15.60
CA ASP A 90 2.00 -9.37 -16.18
C ASP A 90 3.01 -9.53 -15.04
N PRO A 91 3.21 -10.75 -14.50
CA PRO A 91 4.05 -10.99 -13.33
C PRO A 91 5.54 -10.93 -13.66
N SER A 92 6.33 -10.47 -12.69
CA SER A 92 7.79 -10.54 -12.75
C SER A 92 8.25 -12.01 -12.67
N PRO A 93 9.33 -12.40 -13.35
CA PRO A 93 9.95 -13.71 -13.14
C PRO A 93 10.38 -13.96 -11.69
N ASP A 94 10.60 -12.89 -10.92
CA ASP A 94 11.00 -12.96 -9.52
C ASP A 94 9.81 -13.04 -8.55
N ARG A 95 8.57 -13.09 -9.06
CA ARG A 95 7.40 -13.25 -8.20
C ARG A 95 7.29 -14.69 -7.72
N ILE A 96 7.21 -14.87 -6.41
CA ILE A 96 7.03 -16.17 -5.76
C ILE A 96 5.78 -16.17 -4.89
N THR A 97 5.28 -17.36 -4.58
CA THR A 97 4.29 -17.54 -3.52
C THR A 97 4.96 -17.30 -2.17
N PRO A 98 4.46 -16.37 -1.34
CA PRO A 98 5.01 -16.14 0.00
C PRO A 98 5.01 -17.42 0.83
N PRO A 99 6.12 -17.78 1.51
CA PRO A 99 6.17 -18.99 2.33
C PRO A 99 5.34 -18.87 3.62
N CYS A 100 5.12 -17.65 4.11
CA CYS A 100 4.32 -17.43 5.31
C CYS A 100 2.82 -17.41 4.96
N PRO A 101 1.99 -18.25 5.60
CA PRO A 101 0.55 -18.26 5.36
C PRO A 101 -0.16 -16.99 5.87
N LEU A 102 0.47 -16.21 6.75
CA LEU A 102 -0.06 -14.96 7.29
C LEU A 102 0.37 -13.72 6.49
N TYR A 103 1.10 -13.91 5.39
CA TYR A 103 1.54 -12.82 4.54
C TYR A 103 0.35 -11.98 4.05
N GLY A 104 0.48 -10.65 4.13
CA GLY A 104 -0.59 -9.71 3.82
C GLY A 104 -1.60 -9.47 4.96
N THR A 105 -1.55 -10.25 6.05
CA THR A 105 -2.44 -10.07 7.22
C THR A 105 -1.69 -9.62 8.46
N CYS A 106 -0.56 -10.25 8.81
CA CYS A 106 0.16 -9.94 10.05
C CYS A 106 0.97 -8.63 10.01
N GLY A 107 1.23 -8.08 8.82
CA GLY A 107 2.02 -6.85 8.62
C GLY A 107 3.52 -6.97 8.89
N GLY A 108 4.01 -8.12 9.37
CA GLY A 108 5.42 -8.32 9.74
C GLY A 108 6.39 -8.38 8.55
N CYS A 109 5.91 -8.78 7.36
CA CYS A 109 6.73 -8.90 6.16
C CYS A 109 6.10 -8.17 4.98
N GLN A 110 6.89 -7.40 4.23
CA GLN A 110 6.41 -6.61 3.09
C GLN A 110 6.81 -7.21 1.72
N GLN A 111 7.84 -8.07 1.66
CA GLN A 111 8.47 -8.49 0.39
C GLN A 111 8.51 -10.00 0.15
N GLN A 112 7.82 -10.82 0.96
CA GLN A 112 7.87 -12.28 0.82
C GLN A 112 7.30 -12.81 -0.52
N HIS A 113 6.58 -11.97 -1.28
CA HIS A 113 6.14 -12.29 -2.64
C HIS A 113 7.24 -12.13 -3.70
N ILE A 114 8.44 -11.73 -3.30
CA ILE A 114 9.60 -11.44 -4.15
C ILE A 114 10.69 -12.46 -3.85
N ALA A 115 11.30 -13.06 -4.87
CA ALA A 115 12.46 -13.93 -4.71
C ALA A 115 13.59 -13.19 -3.97
N TYR A 116 14.29 -13.90 -3.07
CA TYR A 116 15.24 -13.29 -2.15
C TYR A 116 16.36 -12.50 -2.84
N HIS A 117 16.94 -13.07 -3.91
CA HIS A 117 17.98 -12.38 -4.68
C HIS A 117 17.49 -11.02 -5.21
N ARG A 118 16.23 -10.95 -5.66
CA ARG A 118 15.63 -9.70 -6.12
C ARG A 118 15.34 -8.75 -4.96
N GLN A 119 14.97 -9.24 -3.78
CA GLN A 119 14.81 -8.39 -2.58
C GLN A 119 16.12 -7.64 -2.26
N ILE A 120 17.27 -8.31 -2.37
CA ILE A 120 18.59 -7.71 -2.15
C ILE A 120 18.83 -6.59 -3.15
N SER A 121 18.65 -6.86 -4.45
CA SER A 121 18.84 -5.85 -5.50
C SER A 121 17.93 -4.64 -5.28
N LEU A 122 16.65 -4.84 -4.96
CA LEU A 122 15.72 -3.74 -4.71
C LEU A 122 16.15 -2.89 -3.49
N LYS A 123 16.66 -3.51 -2.43
CA LYS A 123 17.18 -2.80 -1.24
C LYS A 123 18.42 -1.98 -1.59
N GLN A 124 19.33 -2.53 -2.39
CA GLN A 124 20.49 -1.80 -2.90
C GLN A 124 20.07 -0.62 -3.76
N GLU A 125 19.12 -0.80 -4.69
CA GLU A 125 18.56 0.27 -5.52
C GLU A 125 18.00 1.42 -4.65
N ILE A 126 17.20 1.10 -3.63
CA ILE A 126 16.65 2.09 -2.69
C ILE A 126 17.77 2.81 -1.92
N LEU A 127 18.76 2.07 -1.43
CA LEU A 127 19.87 2.64 -0.66
C LEU A 127 20.71 3.59 -1.50
N THR A 128 21.14 3.16 -2.69
CA THR A 128 21.89 3.99 -3.64
C THR A 128 21.12 5.24 -4.00
N ASP A 129 19.83 5.11 -4.32
CA ASP A 129 18.98 6.25 -4.65
C ASP A 129 18.86 7.26 -3.50
N THR A 130 18.74 6.74 -2.27
CA THR A 130 18.66 7.55 -1.05
C THR A 130 19.96 8.31 -0.79
N LEU A 131 21.11 7.64 -0.87
CA LEU A 131 22.42 8.25 -0.67
C LEU A 131 22.71 9.31 -1.74
N HIS A 132 22.33 9.06 -2.98
CA HIS A 132 22.48 10.03 -4.05
C HIS A 132 21.57 11.25 -3.86
N ARG A 133 20.27 11.07 -3.69
CA ARG A 133 19.32 12.18 -3.68
C ARG A 133 19.36 13.00 -2.39
N ILE A 134 19.45 12.32 -1.24
CA ILE A 134 19.41 12.96 0.09
C ILE A 134 20.83 13.23 0.57
N GLY A 135 21.68 12.21 0.56
CA GLY A 135 23.06 12.31 1.04
C GLY A 135 23.97 13.14 0.13
N LYS A 136 23.61 13.34 -1.15
CA LYS A 136 24.46 13.95 -2.18
C LYS A 136 25.79 13.21 -2.36
N LEU A 137 25.76 11.90 -2.14
CA LEU A 137 26.91 11.01 -2.27
C LEU A 137 26.72 10.09 -3.46
N ASP A 138 27.75 9.99 -4.30
CA ASP A 138 27.84 8.95 -5.32
C ASP A 138 28.74 7.83 -4.78
N VAL A 139 28.15 6.67 -4.50
CA VAL A 139 28.84 5.56 -3.83
C VAL A 139 28.66 4.27 -4.61
N THR A 140 29.72 3.48 -4.64
CA THR A 140 29.65 2.08 -5.05
C THR A 140 29.40 1.24 -3.79
N LEU A 141 28.27 0.52 -3.76
CA LEU A 141 27.97 -0.38 -2.66
C LEU A 141 28.88 -1.60 -2.70
N ALA A 142 29.36 -2.02 -1.54
CA ALA A 142 30.03 -3.32 -1.39
C ALA A 142 29.04 -4.47 -1.62
N GLU A 143 29.59 -5.68 -1.70
CA GLU A 143 28.79 -6.90 -1.79
C GLU A 143 27.83 -7.03 -0.59
N PRO A 144 26.53 -7.33 -0.83
CA PRO A 144 25.56 -7.51 0.25
C PRO A 144 25.92 -8.65 1.17
N LEU A 145 25.75 -8.44 2.48
CA LEU A 145 25.70 -9.53 3.43
C LEU A 145 24.35 -10.23 3.28
N ALA A 146 24.35 -11.36 2.58
CA ALA A 146 23.18 -12.17 2.29
C ALA A 146 23.40 -13.59 2.77
N ASP A 147 22.31 -14.27 3.12
CA ASP A 147 22.35 -15.71 3.37
C ASP A 147 22.30 -16.46 2.02
N GLU A 148 23.06 -17.54 1.91
CA GLU A 148 23.06 -18.39 0.71
C GLU A 148 21.75 -19.20 0.59
N GLN A 149 21.05 -19.42 1.71
CA GLN A 149 19.76 -20.14 1.76
C GLN A 149 18.73 -19.47 2.70
N PRO A 150 17.95 -18.50 2.18
CA PRO A 150 16.97 -17.70 2.94
C PRO A 150 15.63 -18.38 3.22
#